data_AF-A0A653K3U7-F1
#
_entry.id   AF-A0A653K3U7-F1
#
_cell.length_a   1.000
_cell.length_b   1.000
_cell.length_c   1.000
_cell.angle_alpha   90.00
_cell.angle_beta   90.00
_cell.angle_gamma   90.00
#
_symmetry.space_group_name_H-M   'P 1'
#
loop_
_entity.id
_entity.type
_entity.pdbx_description
1 polymer ?
#
loop_
_entity_poly.entity_id
_entity_poly.type
_entity_poly.pdbx_seq_one_letter_code
_entity_poly.pdbx_strand_id
1 'polypeptide(L)'
;MGSQPTLNPILKDFWLSPARNKVLYGGRFSSKSWDAAGFSVFLADNYKLRILCARQFQNKIEESVYSLLKVQIERFGLKDRFRILNNKIENIHTGSEFLFYGLWRNIDEIKSLEGVDICWLEEAHNVSKEQWEILEPTIRKEHSQFWIIFNPRLTTDFIYRRFVTSPPPNTVARKINYPDNPFLSQTALAVAAAAKEEDLDNYTHIYLGEPREDDDAVIIKRSWILAAVDAHIQLGLEGLGTKRIGFDVADDGDDKCANALSHGSILYDVDEWKGLEDELLASCTRTYMLAEKHQARIIYDMC
;
A
#
# COMPACT_ATOMS: atom_id res chain seq x y z
N MET A 1 -24.29 -16.84 -30.28
CA MET A 1 -23.14 -16.07 -30.79
C MET A 1 -22.52 -15.38 -29.59
N GLY A 2 -21.37 -15.86 -29.10
CA GLY A 2 -20.71 -15.26 -27.94
C GLY A 2 -20.25 -13.84 -28.29
N SER A 3 -20.49 -12.87 -27.42
CA SER A 3 -19.96 -11.52 -27.54
C SER A 3 -18.44 -11.57 -27.73
N GLN A 4 -17.88 -10.80 -28.66
CA GLN A 4 -16.43 -10.68 -28.79
C GLN A 4 -15.80 -10.31 -27.44
N PRO A 5 -14.66 -10.92 -27.10
CA PRO A 5 -13.95 -10.58 -25.87
C PRO A 5 -13.57 -9.09 -25.88
N THR A 6 -13.82 -8.41 -24.77
CA THR A 6 -13.50 -7.00 -24.60
C THR A 6 -13.02 -6.72 -23.18
N LEU A 7 -12.41 -5.55 -23.00
CA LEU A 7 -11.95 -4.99 -21.73
C LEU A 7 -12.98 -3.98 -21.21
N ASN A 8 -12.79 -3.50 -19.99
CA ASN A 8 -13.69 -2.53 -19.38
C ASN A 8 -13.59 -1.19 -20.12
N PRO A 9 -14.68 -0.73 -20.77
CA PRO A 9 -14.65 0.50 -21.56
C PRO A 9 -14.32 1.74 -20.72
N ILE A 10 -14.63 1.74 -19.41
CA ILE A 10 -14.34 2.84 -18.49
C ILE A 10 -12.83 3.02 -18.28
N LEU A 11 -12.04 1.96 -18.49
CA LEU A 11 -10.58 2.01 -18.33
C LEU A 11 -9.84 2.36 -19.62
N LYS A 12 -10.54 2.57 -20.73
CA LYS A 12 -9.91 2.88 -22.02
C LYS A 12 -9.00 4.12 -21.93
N ASP A 13 -9.52 5.23 -21.43
CA ASP A 13 -8.76 6.49 -21.37
C ASP A 13 -7.58 6.38 -20.38
N PHE A 14 -7.76 5.63 -19.29
CA PHE A 14 -6.68 5.34 -18.35
C PHE A 14 -5.53 4.57 -19.03
N TRP A 15 -5.85 3.54 -19.80
CA TRP A 15 -4.85 2.73 -20.50
C TRP A 15 -4.15 3.51 -21.62
N LEU A 16 -4.84 4.40 -22.32
CA LEU A 16 -4.28 5.20 -23.40
C LEU A 16 -3.50 6.45 -22.95
N SER A 17 -3.78 6.96 -21.74
CA SER A 17 -3.10 8.16 -21.23
C SER A 17 -1.59 7.94 -21.06
N PRO A 18 -0.70 8.76 -21.63
CA PRO A 18 0.74 8.63 -21.43
C PRO A 18 1.07 8.95 -19.96
N ALA A 19 1.69 8.00 -19.27
CA ALA A 19 2.10 8.17 -17.89
C ALA A 19 3.29 7.27 -17.56
N ARG A 20 4.20 7.76 -16.72
CA ARG A 20 5.27 6.94 -16.12
C ARG A 20 4.67 5.97 -15.12
N ASN A 21 3.76 6.45 -14.27
CA ASN A 21 3.07 5.61 -13.28
C ASN A 21 1.58 5.55 -13.62
N LYS A 22 1.08 4.36 -13.90
CA LYS A 22 -0.35 4.07 -14.08
C LYS A 22 -0.83 3.33 -12.84
N VAL A 23 -1.64 4.00 -12.03
CA VAL A 23 -2.07 3.52 -10.72
C VAL A 23 -3.55 3.18 -10.80
N LEU A 24 -3.88 1.90 -10.63
CA LEU A 24 -5.26 1.42 -10.67
C LEU A 24 -5.60 0.81 -9.30
N TYR A 25 -6.44 1.50 -8.53
CA TYR A 25 -6.77 1.11 -7.16
C TYR A 25 -8.27 1.04 -6.92
N GLY A 26 -8.70 0.35 -5.86
CA GLY A 26 -10.10 0.25 -5.46
C GLY A 26 -10.43 -1.12 -4.86
N GLY A 27 -11.70 -1.41 -4.66
CA GLY A 27 -12.14 -2.62 -3.97
C GLY A 27 -12.08 -3.90 -4.82
N ARG A 28 -12.57 -5.00 -4.24
CA ARG A 28 -12.75 -6.28 -4.94
C ARG A 28 -13.74 -6.15 -6.10
N PHE A 29 -13.66 -7.10 -7.03
CA PHE A 29 -14.58 -7.21 -8.18
C PHE A 29 -14.52 -6.06 -9.21
N SER A 30 -13.51 -5.17 -9.16
CA SER A 30 -13.43 -4.00 -10.03
C SER A 30 -12.64 -4.18 -11.34
N SER A 31 -12.49 -5.42 -11.79
CA SER A 31 -11.80 -5.83 -13.04
C SER A 31 -10.32 -5.42 -13.21
N LYS A 32 -9.69 -4.71 -12.25
CA LYS A 32 -8.32 -4.16 -12.35
C LYS A 32 -7.28 -5.10 -12.98
N SER A 33 -7.03 -6.24 -12.35
CA SER A 33 -6.04 -7.22 -12.83
C SER A 33 -6.44 -7.83 -14.16
N TRP A 34 -7.75 -8.06 -14.38
CA TRP A 34 -8.29 -8.61 -15.62
C TRP A 34 -8.04 -7.68 -16.80
N ASP A 35 -8.30 -6.39 -16.61
CA ASP A 35 -8.05 -5.34 -17.58
C ASP A 35 -6.55 -5.14 -17.86
N ALA A 36 -5.72 -5.14 -16.82
CA ALA A 36 -4.27 -5.05 -16.98
C ALA A 36 -3.70 -6.23 -17.76
N ALA A 37 -4.11 -7.45 -17.44
CA ALA A 37 -3.72 -8.63 -18.19
C ALA A 37 -4.14 -8.52 -19.66
N GLY A 38 -5.41 -8.19 -19.93
CA GLY A 38 -5.89 -8.09 -21.29
C GLY A 38 -5.20 -6.98 -22.11
N PHE A 39 -4.99 -5.80 -21.50
CA PHE A 39 -4.31 -4.70 -22.17
C PHE A 39 -2.82 -4.99 -22.39
N SER A 40 -2.13 -5.61 -21.43
CA SER A 40 -0.74 -6.04 -21.60
C SER A 40 -0.58 -7.09 -22.71
N VAL A 41 -1.51 -8.04 -22.85
CA VAL A 41 -1.53 -9.01 -23.96
C VAL A 41 -1.71 -8.30 -25.29
N PHE A 42 -2.64 -7.35 -25.38
CA PHE A 42 -2.81 -6.52 -26.57
C PHE A 42 -1.51 -5.79 -26.94
N LEU A 43 -0.86 -5.15 -25.98
CA LEU A 43 0.41 -4.45 -26.22
C LEU A 43 1.52 -5.41 -26.67
N ALA A 44 1.67 -6.54 -25.99
CA ALA A 44 2.69 -7.54 -26.31
C ALA A 44 2.49 -8.17 -27.70
N ASP A 45 1.26 -8.22 -28.19
CA ASP A 45 0.93 -8.75 -29.53
C ASP A 45 1.12 -7.76 -30.67
N ASN A 46 1.19 -6.45 -30.36
CA ASN A 46 1.35 -5.38 -31.36
C ASN A 46 2.74 -4.74 -31.34
N TYR A 47 3.45 -4.81 -30.22
CA TYR A 47 4.76 -4.21 -30.03
C TYR A 47 5.73 -5.21 -29.42
N LYS A 48 7.04 -4.96 -29.55
CA LYS A 48 8.08 -5.73 -28.86
C LYS A 48 8.35 -5.10 -27.50
N LEU A 49 7.90 -5.76 -26.43
CA LEU A 49 7.95 -5.27 -25.06
C LEU A 49 8.51 -6.33 -24.13
N ARG A 50 9.27 -5.89 -23.14
CA ARG A 50 9.65 -6.71 -21.98
C ARG A 50 8.83 -6.28 -20.77
N ILE A 51 7.95 -7.16 -20.29
CA ILE A 51 6.98 -6.87 -19.24
C ILE A 51 7.34 -7.68 -17.98
N LEU A 52 7.72 -6.98 -16.92
CA LEU A 52 8.00 -7.57 -15.61
C LEU A 52 6.73 -7.55 -14.76
N CYS A 53 6.18 -8.72 -14.45
CA CYS A 53 5.07 -8.88 -13.52
C CYS A 53 5.65 -9.25 -12.15
N ALA A 54 5.53 -8.36 -11.17
CA ALA A 54 6.06 -8.55 -9.83
C ALA A 54 4.98 -8.43 -8.74
N ARG A 55 5.15 -9.18 -7.66
CA ARG A 55 4.31 -9.16 -6.45
C ARG A 55 5.17 -9.36 -5.20
N GLN A 56 4.70 -8.96 -4.03
CA GLN A 56 5.48 -9.09 -2.79
C GLN A 56 5.83 -10.55 -2.47
N PHE A 57 4.81 -11.38 -2.30
CA PHE A 57 4.95 -12.79 -1.95
C PHE A 57 4.47 -13.66 -3.12
N GLN A 58 5.36 -14.45 -3.71
CA GLN A 58 5.00 -15.39 -4.76
C GLN A 58 5.14 -16.82 -4.22
N ASN A 59 4.08 -17.32 -3.57
CA ASN A 59 4.09 -18.67 -2.99
C ASN A 59 3.79 -19.75 -4.04
N LYS A 60 2.96 -19.47 -5.05
CA LYS A 60 2.65 -20.36 -6.20
C LYS A 60 2.46 -19.58 -7.49
N ILE A 61 2.97 -20.11 -8.60
CA ILE A 61 2.81 -19.54 -9.96
C ILE A 61 1.35 -19.70 -10.45
N GLU A 62 0.65 -20.73 -9.99
CA GLU A 62 -0.71 -21.09 -10.43
C GLU A 62 -1.80 -20.10 -9.98
N GLU A 63 -1.59 -19.38 -8.87
CA GLU A 63 -2.49 -18.35 -8.33
C GLU A 63 -2.02 -16.92 -8.66
N SER A 64 -1.37 -16.74 -9.81
CA SER A 64 -0.67 -15.49 -10.15
C SER A 64 -1.11 -14.88 -11.48
N VAL A 65 -0.63 -13.65 -11.74
CA VAL A 65 -0.74 -12.92 -13.01
C VAL A 65 -0.48 -13.80 -14.24
N TYR A 66 0.41 -14.80 -14.13
CA TYR A 66 0.68 -15.77 -15.17
C TYR A 66 -0.55 -16.54 -15.64
N SER A 67 -1.36 -17.08 -14.72
CA SER A 67 -2.60 -17.79 -15.04
C SER A 67 -3.62 -16.84 -15.67
N LEU A 68 -3.67 -15.59 -15.21
CA LEU A 68 -4.55 -14.58 -15.77
C LEU A 68 -4.18 -14.22 -17.21
N LEU A 69 -2.90 -14.08 -17.52
CA LEU A 69 -2.40 -13.86 -18.88
C LEU A 69 -2.73 -15.03 -19.81
N LYS A 70 -2.58 -16.29 -19.35
CA LYS A 70 -3.00 -17.48 -20.12
C LYS A 70 -4.47 -17.39 -20.53
N VAL A 71 -5.33 -17.04 -19.58
CA VAL A 71 -6.77 -16.90 -19.83
C VAL A 71 -7.05 -15.78 -20.83
N GLN A 72 -6.38 -14.63 -20.74
CA GLN A 72 -6.56 -13.54 -21.70
C GLN A 72 -6.09 -13.92 -23.10
N ILE A 73 -4.93 -14.56 -23.22
CA ILE A 73 -4.39 -15.03 -24.51
C ILE A 73 -5.39 -15.96 -25.21
N GLU A 74 -5.93 -16.95 -24.49
CA GLU A 74 -6.95 -17.86 -25.02
C GLU A 74 -8.24 -17.10 -25.37
N ARG A 75 -8.71 -16.25 -24.45
CA ARG A 75 -9.96 -15.48 -24.61
C ARG A 75 -9.94 -14.59 -25.84
N PHE A 76 -8.80 -14.00 -26.18
CA PHE A 76 -8.61 -13.17 -27.38
C PHE A 76 -8.21 -13.98 -28.62
N GLY A 77 -8.14 -15.31 -28.55
CA GLY A 77 -7.81 -16.18 -29.68
C GLY A 77 -6.36 -16.08 -30.15
N LEU A 78 -5.43 -15.72 -29.25
CA LEU A 78 -4.03 -15.46 -29.57
C LEU A 78 -3.10 -16.63 -29.22
N LYS A 79 -3.64 -17.81 -28.89
CA LYS A 79 -2.86 -18.96 -28.39
C LYS A 79 -1.68 -19.32 -29.30
N ASP A 80 -1.91 -19.36 -30.61
CA ASP A 80 -0.88 -19.73 -31.59
C ASP A 80 0.25 -18.70 -31.72
N ARG A 81 0.06 -17.51 -31.16
CA ARG A 81 1.02 -16.39 -31.19
C ARG A 81 1.87 -16.32 -29.93
N PHE A 82 1.55 -17.09 -28.90
CA PHE A 82 2.27 -17.08 -27.63
C PHE A 82 2.82 -18.46 -27.27
N ARG A 83 4.12 -18.50 -26.96
CA ARG A 83 4.76 -19.65 -26.33
C ARG A 83 4.70 -19.49 -24.82
N ILE A 84 4.03 -20.42 -24.16
CA ILE A 84 3.81 -20.37 -22.72
C ILE A 84 4.75 -21.35 -22.02
N LEU A 85 5.74 -20.83 -21.30
CA LEU A 85 6.75 -21.60 -20.57
C LEU A 85 6.47 -21.55 -19.06
N ASN A 86 7.17 -22.36 -18.26
CA ASN A 86 6.93 -22.43 -16.81
C ASN A 86 7.27 -21.14 -16.07
N ASN A 87 8.23 -20.36 -16.58
CA ASN A 87 8.76 -19.16 -15.92
C ASN A 87 8.58 -17.86 -16.74
N LYS A 88 8.09 -17.95 -17.98
CA LYS A 88 7.84 -16.79 -18.85
C LYS A 88 6.78 -17.08 -19.90
N ILE A 89 6.23 -16.02 -20.50
CA ILE A 89 5.36 -16.10 -21.67
C ILE A 89 6.00 -15.26 -22.77
N GLU A 90 6.15 -15.82 -23.96
CA GLU A 90 6.76 -15.14 -25.11
C GLU A 90 5.75 -14.99 -26.24
N ASN A 91 5.66 -13.81 -26.86
CA ASN A 91 4.96 -13.67 -28.14
C ASN A 91 5.94 -13.99 -29.27
N ILE A 92 5.66 -15.02 -30.06
CA ILE A 92 6.57 -15.49 -31.13
C ILE A 92 6.58 -14.59 -32.37
N HIS A 93 5.59 -13.69 -32.52
CA HIS A 93 5.50 -12.76 -33.64
C HIS A 93 6.25 -11.45 -33.37
N THR A 94 6.07 -10.85 -32.20
CA THR A 94 6.70 -9.57 -31.83
C THR A 94 8.03 -9.76 -31.11
N GLY A 95 8.24 -10.92 -30.49
CA GLY A 95 9.36 -11.17 -29.57
C GLY A 95 9.17 -10.53 -28.20
N SER A 96 7.94 -10.14 -27.84
CA SER A 96 7.61 -9.69 -26.48
C SER A 96 7.76 -10.81 -25.46
N GLU A 97 8.10 -10.46 -24.23
CA GLU A 97 8.20 -11.42 -23.13
C GLU A 97 7.57 -10.89 -21.84
N PHE A 98 6.91 -11.79 -21.11
CA PHE A 98 6.44 -11.58 -19.74
C PHE A 98 7.32 -12.37 -18.78
N LEU A 99 7.86 -11.68 -17.78
CA LEU A 99 8.70 -12.22 -16.71
C LEU A 99 7.94 -12.15 -15.39
N PHE A 100 8.11 -13.14 -14.50
CA PHE A 100 7.35 -13.24 -13.24
C PHE A 100 8.29 -13.33 -12.05
N TYR A 101 8.21 -12.36 -11.14
CA TYR A 101 9.14 -12.22 -10.01
C TYR A 101 8.41 -11.99 -8.68
N GLY A 102 8.89 -12.64 -7.62
CA GLY A 102 8.50 -12.35 -6.24
C GLY A 102 9.51 -11.39 -5.63
N LEU A 103 9.09 -10.18 -5.25
CA LEU A 103 9.98 -9.15 -4.73
C LEU A 103 10.73 -9.60 -3.48
N TRP A 104 10.07 -10.34 -2.57
CA TRP A 104 10.70 -10.81 -1.35
C TRP A 104 11.93 -11.70 -1.59
N ARG A 105 11.91 -12.53 -2.65
CA ARG A 105 12.98 -13.51 -2.92
C ARG A 105 14.01 -13.01 -3.93
N ASN A 106 13.55 -12.22 -4.89
CA ASN A 106 14.33 -11.94 -6.11
C ASN A 106 14.67 -10.45 -6.27
N ILE A 107 14.62 -9.65 -5.20
CA ILE A 107 14.88 -8.20 -5.29
C ILE A 107 16.27 -7.90 -5.87
N ASP A 108 17.27 -8.71 -5.54
CA ASP A 108 18.63 -8.55 -6.05
C ASP A 108 18.77 -8.94 -7.52
N GLU A 109 18.03 -9.97 -7.97
CA GLU A 109 17.98 -10.31 -9.40
C GLU A 109 17.37 -9.18 -10.21
N ILE A 110 16.34 -8.52 -9.67
CA ILE A 110 15.67 -7.41 -10.35
C ILE A 110 16.65 -6.27 -10.64
N LYS A 111 17.61 -5.96 -9.75
CA LYS A 111 18.65 -4.93 -9.98
C LYS A 111 19.44 -5.13 -11.28
N SER A 112 19.58 -6.38 -11.74
CA SER A 112 20.30 -6.74 -12.96
C SER A 112 19.42 -6.87 -14.20
N LEU A 113 18.10 -6.69 -14.06
CA LEU A 113 17.20 -6.71 -15.20
C LEU A 113 17.38 -5.45 -16.04
N GLU A 114 17.56 -5.65 -17.34
CA GLU A 114 17.68 -4.59 -18.33
C GLU A 114 16.55 -4.62 -19.34
N GLY A 115 16.25 -3.44 -19.91
CA GLY A 115 15.35 -3.32 -21.04
C GLY A 115 13.86 -3.55 -20.73
N VAL A 116 13.46 -3.55 -19.46
CA VAL A 116 12.04 -3.64 -19.06
C VAL A 116 11.29 -2.39 -19.52
N ASP A 117 10.23 -2.61 -20.30
CA ASP A 117 9.32 -1.59 -20.80
C ASP A 117 8.19 -1.31 -19.82
N ILE A 118 7.65 -2.35 -19.20
CA ILE A 118 6.51 -2.24 -18.27
C ILE A 118 6.83 -3.08 -17.03
N CYS A 119 6.81 -2.46 -15.86
CA CYS A 119 6.83 -3.14 -14.58
C CYS A 119 5.43 -3.11 -13.96
N TRP A 120 4.73 -4.24 -14.00
CA TRP A 120 3.43 -4.44 -13.38
C TRP A 120 3.60 -4.98 -11.97
N LEU A 121 3.28 -4.14 -10.98
CA LEU A 121 3.17 -4.48 -9.57
C LEU A 121 1.72 -4.88 -9.25
N GLU A 122 1.51 -6.17 -9.02
CA GLU A 122 0.23 -6.74 -8.58
C GLU A 122 0.20 -6.86 -7.05
N GLU A 123 -0.97 -6.64 -6.45
CA GLU A 123 -1.13 -6.52 -4.99
C GLU A 123 -0.13 -5.53 -4.37
N ALA A 124 0.04 -4.38 -5.04
CA ALA A 124 1.10 -3.44 -4.74
C ALA A 124 1.06 -2.88 -3.32
N HIS A 125 -0.09 -2.93 -2.62
CA HIS A 125 -0.19 -2.50 -1.21
C HIS A 125 0.80 -3.21 -0.26
N ASN A 126 1.33 -4.38 -0.65
CA ASN A 126 2.35 -5.09 0.12
C ASN A 126 3.81 -4.68 -0.20
N VAL A 127 4.03 -3.77 -1.15
CA VAL A 127 5.37 -3.32 -1.55
C VAL A 127 5.90 -2.32 -0.52
N SER A 128 7.09 -2.59 0.02
CA SER A 128 7.74 -1.70 0.99
C SER A 128 8.45 -0.54 0.31
N LYS A 129 8.79 0.49 1.09
CA LYS A 129 9.53 1.66 0.61
C LYS A 129 10.93 1.26 0.10
N GLU A 130 11.61 0.39 0.83
CA GLU A 130 12.97 -0.08 0.52
C GLU A 130 12.98 -0.85 -0.81
N GLN A 131 11.96 -1.67 -1.06
CA GLN A 131 11.81 -2.38 -2.32
C GLN A 131 11.52 -1.42 -3.47
N TRP A 132 10.69 -0.42 -3.24
CA TRP A 132 10.42 0.61 -4.24
C TRP A 132 11.68 1.39 -4.62
N GLU A 133 12.50 1.77 -3.64
CA GLU A 133 13.77 2.48 -3.86
C GLU A 133 14.77 1.67 -4.69
N ILE A 134 14.65 0.34 -4.71
CA ILE A 134 15.42 -0.54 -5.60
C ILE A 134 14.75 -0.63 -6.98
N LEU A 135 13.43 -0.80 -7.04
CA LEU A 135 12.67 -1.00 -8.27
C LEU A 135 12.68 0.24 -9.18
N GLU A 136 12.40 1.41 -8.62
CA GLU A 136 12.25 2.67 -9.35
C GLU A 136 13.46 3.01 -10.26
N PRO A 137 14.72 2.99 -9.75
CA PRO A 137 15.90 3.26 -10.58
C PRO A 137 16.29 2.09 -11.50
N THR A 138 15.85 0.87 -11.20
CA THR A 138 16.14 -0.30 -12.04
C THR A 138 15.40 -0.21 -13.37
N ILE A 139 14.12 0.17 -13.33
CA ILE A 139 13.27 0.27 -14.53
C ILE A 139 13.51 1.60 -15.23
N ARG A 140 14.70 1.80 -15.82
CA ARG A 140 15.16 3.11 -16.32
C ARG A 140 15.04 3.34 -17.82
N LYS A 141 14.49 2.39 -18.58
CA LYS A 141 14.36 2.51 -20.04
C LYS A 141 13.52 3.74 -20.40
N GLU A 142 13.88 4.45 -21.45
CA GLU A 142 13.09 5.59 -21.93
C GLU A 142 11.64 5.17 -22.19
N HIS A 143 10.69 5.98 -21.75
CA HIS A 143 9.24 5.70 -21.79
C HIS A 143 8.76 4.45 -21.05
N SER A 144 9.60 3.80 -20.25
CA SER A 144 9.13 2.65 -19.45
C SER A 144 8.07 3.08 -18.42
N GLN A 145 7.21 2.14 -18.05
CA GLN A 145 6.04 2.39 -17.21
C GLN A 145 6.02 1.51 -15.98
N PHE A 146 5.49 2.03 -14.89
CA PHE A 146 5.02 1.25 -13.75
C PHE A 146 3.50 1.14 -13.81
N TRP A 147 2.98 -0.08 -13.75
CA TRP A 147 1.56 -0.36 -13.57
C TRP A 147 1.36 -0.84 -12.13
N ILE A 148 0.75 0.00 -11.31
CA ILE A 148 0.63 -0.21 -9.86
C ILE A 148 -0.83 -0.55 -9.57
N ILE A 149 -1.10 -1.81 -9.26
CA ILE A 149 -2.45 -2.34 -9.09
C ILE A 149 -2.61 -2.89 -7.69
N PHE A 150 -3.59 -2.38 -6.94
CA PHE A 150 -3.80 -2.78 -5.55
C PHE A 150 -5.20 -2.49 -5.01
N ASN A 151 -5.53 -3.11 -3.89
CA ASN A 151 -6.65 -2.73 -3.05
C ASN A 151 -6.09 -1.96 -1.85
N PRO A 152 -6.51 -0.70 -1.59
CA PRO A 152 -6.01 0.07 -0.46
C PRO A 152 -6.28 -0.64 0.88
N ARG A 153 -5.29 -0.69 1.79
CA ARG A 153 -5.48 -1.20 3.15
C ARG A 153 -5.56 -0.04 4.14
N LEU A 154 -4.45 0.66 4.34
CA LEU A 154 -4.35 1.77 5.27
C LEU A 154 -4.01 3.06 4.54
N THR A 155 -4.51 4.18 5.05
CA THR A 155 -4.12 5.53 4.58
C THR A 155 -2.64 5.81 4.84
N THR A 156 -2.02 5.03 5.75
CA THR A 156 -0.61 5.11 6.12
C THR A 156 0.30 4.33 5.18
N ASP A 157 -0.24 3.43 4.36
CA ASP A 157 0.55 2.57 3.46
C ASP A 157 1.40 3.41 2.51
N PHE A 158 2.66 2.99 2.34
CA PHE A 158 3.62 3.66 1.47
C PHE A 158 3.05 3.87 0.06
N ILE A 159 2.54 2.81 -0.57
CA ILE A 159 2.01 2.89 -1.95
C ILE A 159 0.80 3.82 -2.03
N TYR A 160 -0.11 3.79 -1.06
CA TYR A 160 -1.27 4.68 -1.06
C TYR A 160 -0.83 6.15 -0.93
N ARG A 161 0.04 6.46 0.04
CA ARG A 161 0.56 7.82 0.23
C ARG A 161 1.32 8.32 -0.99
N ARG A 162 2.19 7.48 -1.56
CA ARG A 162 3.09 7.83 -2.65
C ARG A 162 2.37 8.03 -3.98
N PHE A 163 1.34 7.24 -4.27
CA PHE A 163 0.74 7.19 -5.61
C PHE A 163 -0.72 7.65 -5.68
N VAL A 164 -1.40 7.80 -4.53
CA VAL A 164 -2.77 8.32 -4.46
C VAL A 164 -2.81 9.68 -3.76
N THR A 165 -2.23 9.79 -2.56
CA THR A 165 -2.29 11.04 -1.78
C THR A 165 -1.38 12.13 -2.33
N SER A 166 -0.12 11.79 -2.65
CA SER A 166 0.88 12.74 -3.14
C SER A 166 1.67 12.14 -4.32
N PRO A 167 1.02 11.93 -5.48
CA PRO A 167 1.62 11.25 -6.62
C PRO A 167 2.86 11.98 -7.16
N PRO A 168 3.89 11.25 -7.64
CA PRO A 168 4.98 11.87 -8.38
C PRO A 168 4.48 12.48 -9.70
N PRO A 169 5.28 13.37 -10.32
CA PRO A 169 5.01 13.84 -11.68
C PRO A 169 4.80 12.67 -12.65
N ASN A 170 4.02 12.91 -13.71
CA ASN A 170 3.74 11.92 -14.74
C ASN A 170 3.05 10.63 -14.21
N THR A 171 2.13 10.81 -13.25
CA THR A 171 1.31 9.75 -12.66
C THR A 171 -0.15 9.94 -13.03
N VAL A 172 -0.81 8.86 -13.47
CA VAL A 172 -2.26 8.81 -13.65
C VAL A 172 -2.79 7.78 -12.66
N ALA A 173 -3.63 8.24 -11.73
CA ALA A 173 -4.29 7.38 -10.75
C ALA A 173 -5.80 7.30 -11.02
N ARG A 174 -6.34 6.08 -11.02
CA ARG A 174 -7.76 5.82 -11.22
C ARG A 174 -8.28 4.90 -10.12
N LYS A 175 -9.29 5.37 -9.40
CA LYS A 175 -10.13 4.51 -8.54
C LYS A 175 -11.16 3.81 -9.40
N ILE A 176 -11.30 2.49 -9.23
CA ILE A 176 -12.35 1.70 -9.87
C ILE A 176 -12.89 0.65 -8.91
N ASN A 177 -14.21 0.55 -8.83
CA ASN A 177 -14.92 -0.37 -7.94
C ASN A 177 -15.85 -1.30 -8.73
N TYR A 178 -16.45 -2.28 -8.03
CA TYR A 178 -17.34 -3.24 -8.66
C TYR A 178 -18.54 -2.64 -9.43
N PRO A 179 -19.12 -1.46 -9.06
CA PRO A 179 -20.21 -0.86 -9.85
C PRO A 179 -19.77 -0.41 -11.24
N ASP A 180 -18.47 -0.15 -11.43
CA ASP A 180 -17.87 0.23 -12.70
C ASP A 180 -17.50 -1.00 -13.56
N ASN A 181 -17.74 -2.22 -13.06
CA ASN A 181 -17.42 -3.45 -13.78
C ASN A 181 -18.68 -4.04 -14.45
N PRO A 182 -18.85 -3.88 -15.78
CA PRO A 182 -20.03 -4.37 -16.49
C PRO A 182 -20.04 -5.90 -16.67
N PHE A 183 -18.98 -6.61 -16.29
CA PHE A 183 -18.82 -8.04 -16.52
C PHE A 183 -19.11 -8.91 -15.29
N LEU A 184 -19.65 -8.32 -14.21
CA LEU A 184 -19.95 -9.07 -13.00
C LEU A 184 -21.14 -10.01 -13.17
N SER A 185 -21.00 -11.21 -12.60
CA SER A 185 -22.11 -12.14 -12.49
C SER A 185 -23.10 -11.67 -11.42
N GLN A 186 -24.35 -12.10 -11.54
CA GLN A 186 -25.35 -11.86 -10.50
C GLN A 186 -24.91 -12.42 -9.13
N THR A 187 -24.16 -13.51 -9.12
CA THR A 187 -23.58 -14.09 -7.89
C THR A 187 -22.61 -13.12 -7.21
N ALA A 188 -21.70 -12.49 -7.97
CA ALA A 188 -20.75 -11.54 -7.39
C ALA A 188 -21.46 -10.29 -6.84
N LEU A 189 -22.49 -9.81 -7.54
CA LEU A 189 -23.33 -8.70 -7.08
C LEU A 189 -24.10 -9.05 -5.79
N ALA A 190 -24.65 -10.27 -5.70
CA ALA A 190 -25.35 -10.74 -4.51
C ALA A 190 -24.41 -10.86 -3.29
N VAL A 191 -23.17 -11.34 -3.49
CA VAL A 191 -22.16 -11.40 -2.43
C VAL A 191 -21.79 -10.00 -1.92
N ALA A 192 -21.61 -9.02 -2.82
CA ALA A 192 -21.33 -7.64 -2.42
C ALA A 192 -22.52 -7.00 -1.68
N ALA A 193 -23.75 -7.29 -2.11
CA ALA A 193 -24.97 -6.82 -1.44
C ALA A 193 -25.11 -7.41 -0.02
N ALA A 194 -24.91 -8.72 0.14
CA ALA A 194 -24.96 -9.38 1.44
C ALA A 194 -23.90 -8.82 2.41
N ALA A 195 -22.66 -8.63 1.94
CA ALA A 195 -21.60 -8.04 2.75
C ALA A 195 -21.93 -6.60 3.21
N LYS A 196 -22.66 -5.83 2.37
CA LYS A 196 -23.12 -4.48 2.73
C LYS A 196 -24.17 -4.50 3.84
N GLU A 197 -25.05 -5.48 3.84
CA GLU A 197 -26.08 -5.65 4.88
C GLU A 197 -25.48 -6.12 6.21
N GLU A 198 -24.44 -6.95 6.15
CA GLU A 198 -23.75 -7.48 7.33
C GLU A 198 -22.91 -6.42 8.05
N ASP A 199 -22.03 -5.72 7.32
CA ASP A 199 -21.13 -4.70 7.88
C ASP A 199 -20.80 -3.65 6.81
N LEU A 200 -21.39 -2.47 6.96
CA LEU A 200 -21.21 -1.37 6.02
C LEU A 200 -19.77 -0.86 5.97
N ASP A 201 -19.06 -0.83 7.11
CA ASP A 201 -17.69 -0.31 7.18
C ASP A 201 -16.73 -1.28 6.50
N ASN A 202 -16.87 -2.58 6.80
CA ASN A 202 -16.08 -3.62 6.15
C ASN A 202 -16.40 -3.72 4.65
N TYR A 203 -17.67 -3.57 4.26
CA TYR A 203 -18.05 -3.50 2.84
C TYR A 203 -17.38 -2.32 2.14
N THR A 204 -17.40 -1.14 2.77
CA THR A 204 -16.82 0.09 2.22
C THR A 204 -15.31 -0.08 2.01
N HIS A 205 -14.65 -0.73 2.96
CA HIS A 205 -13.24 -1.10 2.83
C HIS A 205 -12.99 -2.10 1.69
N ILE A 206 -13.68 -3.25 1.72
CA ILE A 206 -13.38 -4.39 0.83
C ILE A 206 -13.85 -4.16 -0.61
N TYR A 207 -15.04 -3.58 -0.82
CA TYR A 207 -15.70 -3.49 -2.13
C TYR A 207 -15.67 -2.09 -2.75
N LEU A 208 -15.63 -1.04 -1.93
CA LEU A 208 -15.45 0.33 -2.40
C LEU A 208 -13.99 0.81 -2.33
N GLY A 209 -13.10 0.00 -1.73
CA GLY A 209 -11.67 0.28 -1.69
C GLY A 209 -11.33 1.54 -0.92
N GLU A 210 -12.12 1.88 0.10
CA GLU A 210 -11.74 2.95 1.03
C GLU A 210 -10.69 2.42 2.01
N PRO A 211 -9.50 3.03 2.11
CA PRO A 211 -8.51 2.63 3.10
C PRO A 211 -8.98 2.95 4.52
N ARG A 212 -8.52 2.18 5.49
CA ARG A 212 -8.73 2.46 6.92
C ARG A 212 -7.70 3.47 7.43
N GLU A 213 -8.06 4.22 8.46
CA GLU A 213 -7.14 5.16 9.11
C GLU A 213 -6.14 4.44 10.03
N ASP A 214 -6.61 3.39 10.71
CA ASP A 214 -5.87 2.64 11.72
C ASP A 214 -5.87 1.14 11.37
N ASP A 215 -4.79 0.45 11.76
CA ASP A 215 -4.72 -1.01 11.75
C ASP A 215 -5.57 -1.56 12.91
N ASP A 216 -6.34 -2.63 12.70
CA ASP A 216 -7.19 -3.24 13.74
C ASP A 216 -6.37 -3.75 14.95
N ALA A 217 -5.06 -3.96 14.76
CA ALA A 217 -4.13 -4.32 15.84
C ALA A 217 -3.79 -3.15 16.79
N VAL A 218 -4.14 -1.91 16.42
CA VAL A 218 -3.83 -0.72 17.20
C VAL A 218 -4.85 -0.56 18.34
N ILE A 219 -4.35 -0.56 19.58
CA ILE A 219 -5.19 -0.38 20.78
C ILE A 219 -5.68 1.08 20.90
N ILE A 220 -4.88 2.06 20.45
CA ILE A 220 -5.21 3.49 20.52
C ILE A 220 -5.32 4.06 19.10
N LYS A 221 -6.56 4.22 18.61
CA LYS A 221 -6.85 4.72 17.27
C LYS A 221 -6.43 6.18 17.09
N ARG A 222 -5.91 6.54 15.91
CA ARG A 222 -5.55 7.92 15.57
C ARG A 222 -6.74 8.86 15.68
N SER A 223 -7.92 8.41 15.26
CA SER A 223 -9.18 9.18 15.41
C SER A 223 -9.47 9.56 16.86
N TRP A 224 -9.15 8.70 17.83
CA TRP A 224 -9.33 8.98 19.26
C TRP A 224 -8.31 10.01 19.76
N ILE A 225 -7.06 9.91 19.31
CA ILE A 225 -6.02 10.90 19.63
C ILE A 225 -6.44 12.28 19.11
N LEU A 226 -6.86 12.36 17.84
CA LEU A 226 -7.31 13.62 17.23
C LEU A 226 -8.53 14.20 17.95
N ALA A 227 -9.47 13.37 18.40
CA ALA A 227 -10.60 13.81 19.21
C ALA A 227 -10.20 14.26 20.64
N ALA A 228 -9.10 13.73 21.18
CA ALA A 228 -8.61 14.09 22.51
C ALA A 228 -7.82 15.40 22.53
N VAL A 229 -7.25 15.84 21.40
CA VAL A 229 -6.57 17.14 21.29
C VAL A 229 -7.55 18.25 21.67
N ASP A 230 -7.19 19.02 22.69
CA ASP A 230 -7.99 20.13 23.23
C ASP A 230 -9.43 19.78 23.67
N ALA A 231 -9.72 18.48 23.89
CA ALA A 231 -11.03 18.05 24.37
C ALA A 231 -11.42 18.73 25.69
N HIS A 232 -10.45 18.99 26.57
CA HIS A 232 -10.68 19.69 27.84
C HIS A 232 -11.19 21.14 27.64
N ILE A 233 -10.73 21.84 26.59
CA ILE A 233 -11.21 23.18 26.26
C ILE A 233 -12.65 23.10 25.74
N GLN A 234 -12.91 22.17 24.83
CA GLN A 234 -14.24 22.00 24.21
C GLN A 234 -15.29 21.56 25.23
N LEU A 235 -14.91 20.71 26.19
CA LEU A 235 -15.79 20.17 27.22
C LEU A 235 -15.83 21.03 28.50
N GLY A 236 -15.04 22.11 28.58
CA GLY A 236 -14.95 22.96 29.76
C GLY A 236 -14.41 22.23 31.00
N LEU A 237 -13.49 21.29 30.80
CA LEU A 237 -12.85 20.52 31.86
C LEU A 237 -11.51 21.16 32.24
N GLU A 238 -11.26 21.23 33.54
CA GLU A 238 -9.97 21.64 34.09
C GLU A 238 -9.16 20.43 34.57
N GLY A 239 -7.84 20.57 34.63
CA GLY A 239 -6.97 19.55 35.19
C GLY A 239 -7.22 19.46 36.69
N LEU A 240 -7.73 18.30 37.15
CA LEU A 240 -7.99 18.05 38.56
C LEU A 240 -7.21 16.83 39.03
N GLY A 241 -6.62 16.92 40.22
CA GLY A 241 -5.92 15.81 40.88
C GLY A 241 -4.41 15.94 40.85
N THR A 242 -3.71 14.81 40.89
CA THR A 242 -2.25 14.81 41.06
C THR A 242 -1.55 15.10 39.73
N LYS A 243 -0.48 15.89 39.79
CA LYS A 243 0.46 16.06 38.68
C LYS A 243 1.43 14.90 38.64
N ARG A 244 1.64 14.32 37.45
CA ARG A 244 2.47 13.14 37.25
C ARG A 244 3.34 13.31 36.02
N ILE A 245 4.57 12.83 36.11
CA ILE A 245 5.47 12.67 34.97
C ILE A 245 5.67 11.18 34.76
N GLY A 246 5.26 10.67 33.60
CA GLY A 246 5.71 9.37 33.11
C GLY A 246 7.09 9.56 32.49
N PHE A 247 8.07 8.77 32.90
CA PHE A 247 9.44 8.81 32.41
C PHE A 247 9.82 7.46 31.82
N ASP A 248 10.01 7.44 30.51
CA ASP A 248 10.54 6.30 29.78
C ASP A 248 12.05 6.49 29.60
N VAL A 249 12.83 5.58 30.19
CA VAL A 249 14.29 5.59 30.14
C VAL A 249 14.70 4.69 28.99
N ALA A 250 15.27 5.27 27.93
CA ALA A 250 15.84 4.49 26.84
C ALA A 250 17.13 3.77 27.28
N ASP A 251 17.51 2.76 26.51
CA ASP A 251 18.77 2.03 26.66
C ASP A 251 19.93 2.71 25.90
N ASP A 252 21.05 2.00 25.79
CA ASP A 252 22.24 2.41 25.03
C ASP A 252 22.05 2.32 23.49
N GLY A 253 20.87 1.93 23.03
CA GLY A 253 20.50 1.83 21.63
C GLY A 253 20.15 3.17 20.98
N ASP A 254 19.45 3.11 19.84
CA ASP A 254 19.08 4.29 19.04
C ASP A 254 17.84 5.05 19.57
N ASP A 255 17.16 4.50 20.57
CA ASP A 255 15.94 5.07 21.12
C ASP A 255 16.18 6.32 22.00
N LYS A 256 15.11 7.07 22.23
CA LYS A 256 15.12 8.33 23.00
C LYS A 256 14.42 8.12 24.34
N CYS A 257 14.96 8.76 25.37
CA CYS A 257 14.24 8.98 26.62
C CYS A 257 13.05 9.91 26.37
N ALA A 258 11.97 9.76 27.15
CA ALA A 258 10.80 10.61 27.03
C ALA A 258 10.15 10.94 28.38
N ASN A 259 9.63 12.17 28.52
CA ASN A 259 8.72 12.52 29.60
C ASN A 259 7.33 12.84 29.07
N ALA A 260 6.31 12.46 29.83
CA ALA A 260 4.92 12.88 29.64
C ALA A 260 4.37 13.50 30.93
N LEU A 261 4.22 14.83 30.96
CA LEU A 261 3.66 15.57 32.09
C LEU A 261 2.14 15.66 31.97
N SER A 262 1.44 15.17 32.99
CA SER A 262 -0.01 15.23 33.10
C SER A 262 -0.46 15.86 34.42
N HIS A 263 -1.63 16.49 34.42
CA HIS A 263 -2.34 16.92 35.62
C HIS A 263 -3.76 16.37 35.56
N GLY A 264 -4.04 15.36 36.39
CA GLY A 264 -5.28 14.59 36.27
C GLY A 264 -5.37 13.87 34.93
N SER A 265 -6.42 14.21 34.17
CA SER A 265 -6.73 13.65 32.84
C SER A 265 -6.21 14.49 31.67
N ILE A 266 -5.45 15.56 31.94
CA ILE A 266 -4.92 16.45 30.89
C ILE A 266 -3.41 16.23 30.77
N LEU A 267 -2.95 15.94 29.55
CA LEU A 267 -1.54 15.92 29.17
C LEU A 267 -1.12 17.35 28.80
N TYR A 268 -0.12 17.89 29.49
CA TYR A 268 0.33 19.28 29.34
C TYR A 268 1.57 19.43 28.47
N ASP A 269 2.49 18.47 28.58
CA ASP A 269 3.78 18.57 27.94
C ASP A 269 4.33 17.17 27.67
N VAL A 270 5.03 17.05 26.56
CA VAL A 270 5.76 15.83 26.17
C VAL A 270 7.10 16.26 25.62
N ASP A 271 8.18 15.67 26.14
CA ASP A 271 9.52 15.88 25.63
C ASP A 271 10.20 14.56 25.32
N GLU A 272 11.14 14.62 24.37
CA GLU A 272 12.01 13.50 24.02
C GLU A 272 13.46 14.00 23.90
N TRP A 273 14.42 13.17 24.28
CA TRP A 273 15.84 13.47 24.11
C TRP A 273 16.67 12.21 23.97
N LYS A 274 17.84 12.37 23.34
CA LYS A 274 18.82 11.29 23.26
C LYS A 274 19.59 11.23 24.58
N GLY A 275 19.54 10.09 25.27
CA GLY A 275 20.51 9.76 26.30
C GLY A 275 21.70 9.05 25.65
N LEU A 276 22.93 9.44 25.97
CA LEU A 276 24.12 8.73 25.54
C LEU A 276 24.50 7.61 26.53
N GLU A 277 25.40 6.73 26.11
CA GLU A 277 26.08 5.77 26.98
C GLU A 277 26.68 6.54 28.17
N ASP A 278 26.33 6.14 29.41
CA ASP A 278 26.65 6.81 30.69
C ASP A 278 25.87 8.09 31.07
N GLU A 279 24.84 8.50 30.31
CA GLU A 279 24.03 9.69 30.64
C GLU A 279 22.76 9.37 31.44
N LEU A 280 22.65 8.18 32.04
CA LEU A 280 21.48 7.80 32.83
C LEU A 280 21.24 8.80 33.98
N LEU A 281 22.28 9.19 34.70
CA LEU A 281 22.16 10.16 35.79
C LEU A 281 21.71 11.54 35.29
N ALA A 282 22.17 11.96 34.11
CA ALA A 282 21.76 13.22 33.50
C ALA A 282 20.29 13.19 33.10
N SER A 283 19.84 12.08 32.50
CA SER A 283 18.43 11.85 32.13
C SER A 283 17.52 11.81 33.36
N CYS A 284 17.91 11.09 34.41
CA CYS A 284 17.19 11.07 35.70
C CYS A 284 17.13 12.46 36.34
N THR A 285 18.25 13.21 36.31
CA THR A 285 18.30 14.57 36.88
C THR A 285 17.39 15.53 36.13
N ARG A 286 17.34 15.43 34.79
CA ARG A 286 16.43 16.22 33.96
C ARG A 286 14.96 15.98 34.34
N THR A 287 14.56 14.72 34.42
CA THR A 287 13.19 14.36 34.83
C THR A 287 12.90 14.84 36.25
N TYR A 288 13.86 14.72 37.17
CA TYR A 288 13.72 15.19 38.55
C TYR A 288 13.52 16.70 38.64
N MET A 289 14.30 17.49 37.90
CA MET A 289 14.14 18.95 37.85
C MET A 289 12.78 19.35 37.28
N LEU A 290 12.29 18.64 36.25
CA LEU A 290 10.96 18.87 35.71
C LEU A 290 9.86 18.55 36.75
N ALA A 291 10.02 17.46 37.48
CA ALA A 291 9.10 17.06 38.54
C ALA A 291 9.05 18.08 39.67
N GLU A 292 10.21 18.56 40.13
CA GLU A 292 10.31 19.58 41.18
C GLU A 292 9.65 20.89 40.74
N LYS A 293 9.96 21.36 39.53
CA LYS A 293 9.37 22.58 38.95
C LYS A 293 7.84 22.52 38.91
N HIS A 294 7.27 21.36 38.55
CA HIS A 294 5.83 21.20 38.40
C HIS A 294 5.13 20.64 39.65
N GLN A 295 5.87 20.36 40.73
CA GLN A 295 5.40 19.65 41.92
C GLN A 295 4.68 18.33 41.55
N ALA A 296 5.29 17.59 40.63
CA ALA A 296 4.73 16.37 40.06
C ALA A 296 5.39 15.12 40.64
N ARG A 297 4.64 14.02 40.71
CA ARG A 297 5.19 12.70 41.05
C ARG A 297 5.77 12.04 39.81
N ILE A 298 6.96 11.46 39.92
CA ILE A 298 7.57 10.67 38.85
C ILE A 298 7.05 9.23 38.91
N ILE A 299 6.69 8.71 37.76
CA ILE A 299 6.45 7.29 37.48
C ILE A 299 7.43 6.96 36.37
N TYR A 300 8.33 6.01 36.58
CA TYR A 300 9.36 5.68 35.62
C TYR A 300 9.35 4.20 35.29
N ASP A 301 9.80 3.86 34.09
CA ASP A 301 10.03 2.48 33.70
C ASP A 301 11.30 1.94 34.38
N MET A 302 11.20 0.73 34.92
CA MET A 302 12.32 -0.01 35.49
C MET A 302 12.56 -1.23 34.62
N CYS A 303 13.10 -1.00 33.43
CA CYS A 303 13.61 -2.03 32.55
C CYS A 303 15.06 -2.39 32.89
#